data_AF-A0A3E2WGK6-F1
#
_entry.id   AF-A0A3E2WGK6-F1
#
_cell.length_a   1.000
_cell.length_b   1.000
_cell.length_c   1.000
_cell.angle_alpha   90.00
_cell.angle_beta   90.00
_cell.angle_gamma   90.00
#
_symmetry.space_group_name_H-M   'P 1'
#
loop_
_entity.id
_entity.type
_entity.pdbx_description
1 polymer ?
#
loop_
_entity_poly.entity_id
_entity_poly.type
_entity_poly.pdbx_seq_one_letter_code
_entity_poly.pdbx_strand_id
1 'polypeptide(L)'
;MDKRTMTEEQQKRFWDFIMMDDFEFYDRFISDLPPESQNEFFRITPDFFSEYINSEGKINLDEDEIYQKIKEKINIIEKNSPDT
;
A
#
# COMPACT_ATOMS: atom_id res chain seq x y z
N MET A 1 -13.85 -3.82 36.01
CA MET A 1 -13.20 -3.36 34.77
C MET A 1 -13.50 -4.40 33.71
N ASP A 2 -14.34 -4.05 32.74
CA ASP A 2 -14.64 -4.93 31.62
C ASP A 2 -13.45 -4.88 30.66
N LYS A 3 -12.56 -5.90 30.71
CA LYS A 3 -11.56 -6.10 29.67
C LYS A 3 -12.34 -6.62 28.47
N ARG A 4 -12.79 -5.73 27.59
CA ARG A 4 -13.35 -6.12 26.29
C ARG A 4 -12.23 -6.79 25.50
N THR A 5 -12.10 -8.09 25.65
CA THR A 5 -11.24 -8.94 24.85
C THR A 5 -11.73 -8.89 23.42
N MET A 6 -10.82 -8.62 22.49
CA MET A 6 -11.13 -8.65 21.06
C MET A 6 -11.64 -10.04 20.68
N THR A 7 -12.65 -10.12 19.81
CA THR A 7 -13.08 -11.38 19.22
C THR A 7 -11.94 -11.98 18.39
N GLU A 8 -12.00 -13.29 18.11
CA GLU A 8 -10.99 -13.95 17.25
C GLU A 8 -10.87 -13.26 15.88
N GLU A 9 -11.99 -12.85 15.29
CA GLU A 9 -12.01 -12.11 14.02
C GLU A 9 -11.32 -10.74 14.15
N GLN A 10 -11.58 -10.01 15.25
CA GLN A 10 -10.91 -8.74 15.50
C GLN A 10 -9.41 -8.91 15.72
N GLN A 11 -9.00 -9.96 16.44
CA GLN A 11 -7.59 -10.28 16.65
C GLN A 11 -6.92 -10.63 15.32
N LYS A 12 -7.57 -11.44 14.49
CA LYS A 12 -7.10 -11.77 13.14
C LYS A 12 -6.89 -10.51 12.31
N ARG A 13 -7.90 -9.64 12.22
CA ARG A 13 -7.80 -8.37 11.47
C ARG A 13 -6.70 -7.46 11.98
N PHE A 14 -6.46 -7.44 13.29
CA PHE A 14 -5.39 -6.67 13.88
C PHE A 14 -4.02 -7.22 13.50
N TRP A 15 -3.80 -8.53 13.59
CA TRP A 15 -2.54 -9.14 13.18
C TRP A 15 -2.31 -9.03 11.68
N ASP A 16 -3.35 -9.22 10.87
CA ASP A 16 -3.31 -9.01 9.42
C ASP A 16 -2.89 -7.56 9.08
N PHE A 17 -3.29 -6.57 9.90
CA PHE A 17 -2.86 -5.19 9.74
C PHE A 17 -1.42 -4.94 10.18
N ILE A 18 -1.01 -5.47 11.32
CA ILE A 18 0.35 -5.27 11.87
C ILE A 18 1.42 -5.92 11.00
N MET A 19 1.10 -7.05 10.37
CA MET A 19 2.03 -7.82 9.54
C MET A 19 1.96 -7.45 8.06
N MET A 20 1.14 -6.45 7.70
CA MET A 20 0.96 -5.99 6.33
C MET A 20 2.24 -5.34 5.82
N ASP A 21 2.63 -5.66 4.59
CA ASP A 21 3.73 -4.97 3.92
C ASP A 21 3.28 -3.63 3.31
N ASP A 22 4.24 -2.77 2.95
CA ASP A 22 3.95 -1.42 2.48
C ASP A 22 3.16 -1.41 1.17
N PHE A 23 3.35 -2.40 0.28
CA PHE A 23 2.61 -2.49 -0.98
C PHE A 23 1.16 -2.91 -0.76
N GLU A 24 0.92 -3.90 0.10
CA GLU A 24 -0.42 -4.33 0.49
C GLU A 24 -1.17 -3.19 1.19
N PHE A 25 -0.49 -2.43 2.05
CA PHE A 25 -1.06 -1.25 2.70
C PHE A 25 -1.42 -0.17 1.68
N TYR A 26 -0.52 0.14 0.75
CA TYR A 26 -0.77 1.13 -0.28
C TYR A 26 -1.96 0.75 -1.17
N ASP A 27 -2.01 -0.49 -1.69
CA ASP A 27 -3.12 -0.94 -2.55
C ASP A 27 -4.48 -0.94 -1.82
N ARG A 28 -4.50 -1.21 -0.51
CA ARG A 28 -5.76 -1.28 0.26
C ARG A 28 -6.27 0.06 0.75
N PHE A 29 -5.37 0.96 1.15
CA PHE A 29 -5.76 2.17 1.89
C PHE A 29 -5.45 3.47 1.15
N ILE A 30 -4.49 3.46 0.23
CA ILE A 30 -3.96 4.71 -0.36
C ILE A 30 -4.26 4.82 -1.85
N SER A 31 -4.15 3.74 -2.63
CA SER A 31 -4.21 3.80 -4.10
C SER A 31 -5.51 4.38 -4.66
N ASP A 32 -6.61 4.17 -3.95
CA ASP A 32 -7.95 4.57 -4.37
C ASP A 32 -8.37 5.94 -3.78
N LEU A 33 -7.49 6.59 -3.00
CA LEU A 33 -7.72 7.94 -2.50
C LEU A 33 -7.57 8.99 -3.60
N PRO A 34 -8.19 10.18 -3.47
CA PRO A 34 -7.93 11.30 -4.37
C PRO A 34 -6.45 11.68 -4.42
N PRO A 35 -5.93 12.19 -5.55
CA PRO A 35 -4.51 12.53 -5.71
C PRO A 35 -3.96 13.44 -4.60
N GLU A 36 -4.76 14.40 -4.12
CA GLU A 36 -4.35 15.31 -3.05
C GLU A 36 -4.08 14.57 -1.73
N SER A 37 -4.87 13.54 -1.44
CA SER A 37 -4.71 12.72 -0.23
C SER A 37 -3.52 11.77 -0.35
N GLN A 38 -3.28 11.21 -1.55
CA GLN A 38 -2.08 10.42 -1.80
C GLN A 38 -0.81 11.27 -1.67
N ASN A 39 -0.82 12.48 -2.23
CA ASN A 39 0.30 13.42 -2.12
C ASN A 39 0.56 13.84 -0.67
N GLU A 40 -0.50 14.09 0.11
CA GLU A 40 -0.37 14.42 1.52
C GLU A 40 0.25 13.26 2.33
N PHE A 41 -0.16 12.02 2.05
CA PHE A 41 0.41 10.83 2.65
C PHE A 41 1.92 10.77 2.43
N PHE A 42 2.39 10.80 1.18
CA PHE A 42 3.82 10.74 0.88
C PHE A 42 4.62 11.97 1.34
N ARG A 43 3.96 13.12 1.51
CA ARG A 43 4.59 14.30 2.14
C ARG A 43 4.89 14.05 3.62
N ILE A 44 4.01 13.34 4.33
CA ILE A 44 4.18 13.03 5.76
C ILE A 44 5.09 11.81 5.95
N THR A 45 5.04 10.83 5.04
CA THR A 45 5.80 9.57 5.10
C THR A 45 6.67 9.38 3.85
N PRO A 46 7.72 10.22 3.66
CA PRO A 46 8.53 10.19 2.44
C PRO A 46 9.38 8.91 2.29
N ASP A 47 9.59 8.18 3.38
CA ASP A 47 10.36 6.94 3.46
C ASP A 47 9.50 5.68 3.47
N PHE A 48 8.20 5.80 3.18
CA PHE A 48 7.24 4.70 3.25
C PHE A 48 7.67 3.45 2.46
N PHE A 49 8.24 3.61 1.26
CA PHE A 49 8.75 2.48 0.46
C PHE A 49 10.28 2.31 0.55
N SER A 50 10.92 2.88 1.56
CA SER A 50 12.39 2.92 1.65
C SER A 50 13.02 1.53 1.71
N GLU A 51 12.33 0.53 2.26
CA GLU A 51 12.81 -0.86 2.27
C GLU A 51 12.94 -1.42 0.86
N TYR A 52 12.03 -1.07 -0.05
CA TYR A 52 12.06 -1.51 -1.44
C TYR A 52 13.06 -0.72 -2.29
N ILE A 53 13.20 0.58 -2.02
CA ILE A 53 14.12 1.45 -2.77
C ILE A 53 15.57 1.16 -2.40
N ASN A 54 15.87 0.98 -1.11
CA ASN A 54 17.25 0.86 -0.61
C ASN A 54 17.79 -0.58 -0.61
N SER A 55 16.97 -1.56 -0.99
CA SER A 55 17.34 -2.97 -1.02
C SER A 55 17.65 -3.49 -2.43
N GLU A 56 18.24 -2.63 -3.29
CA GLU A 56 18.63 -2.98 -4.67
C GLU A 56 19.28 -4.38 -4.74
N GLY A 57 18.67 -5.26 -5.55
CA GLY A 57 19.13 -6.63 -5.78
C GLY A 57 18.69 -7.67 -4.74
N LYS A 58 17.95 -7.28 -3.70
CA LYS A 58 17.39 -8.21 -2.70
C LYS A 58 15.90 -8.48 -2.88
N ILE A 59 15.17 -7.56 -3.50
CA ILE A 59 13.73 -7.68 -3.77
C ILE A 59 13.51 -7.69 -5.28
N ASN A 60 12.84 -8.72 -5.78
CA ASN A 60 12.48 -8.85 -7.18
C ASN A 60 11.06 -8.31 -7.41
N LEU A 61 10.96 -7.00 -7.68
CA LEU A 61 9.67 -6.34 -7.93
C LEU A 61 8.95 -6.86 -9.19
N ASP A 62 9.68 -7.45 -10.14
CA ASP A 62 9.07 -8.02 -11.34
C ASP A 62 8.26 -9.29 -11.03
N GLU A 63 8.58 -10.00 -9.95
CA GLU A 63 7.84 -11.17 -9.46
C GLU A 63 6.80 -10.82 -8.38
N ASP A 64 6.78 -9.57 -7.89
CA ASP A 64 5.85 -9.14 -6.84
C ASP A 64 4.46 -8.85 -7.42
N GLU A 65 3.48 -9.69 -7.09
CA GLU A 65 2.12 -9.62 -7.63
C GLU A 65 1.40 -8.31 -7.29
N ILE A 66 1.60 -7.77 -6.08
CA ILE A 66 0.93 -6.55 -5.63
C ILE A 66 1.53 -5.35 -6.36
N TYR A 67 2.87 -5.30 -6.47
CA TYR A 67 3.55 -4.28 -7.24
C TYR A 67 3.10 -4.27 -8.71
N GLN A 68 3.03 -5.44 -9.36
CA GLN A 68 2.56 -5.52 -10.75
C GLN A 68 1.11 -5.06 -10.90
N LYS A 69 0.23 -5.40 -9.95
CA LYS A 69 -1.16 -4.95 -9.93
C LYS A 69 -1.26 -3.42 -9.79
N ILE A 70 -0.48 -2.81 -8.89
CA ILE A 70 -0.43 -1.36 -8.73
C ILE A 70 0.05 -0.70 -10.03
N LYS A 71 1.11 -1.23 -10.64
CA LYS A 71 1.65 -0.74 -11.90
C LYS A 71 0.63 -0.83 -13.04
N GLU A 72 -0.14 -1.91 -13.12
CA GLU A 72 -1.22 -2.05 -14.09
C GLU A 72 -2.32 -0.99 -13.88
N LYS A 73 -2.76 -0.75 -12.63
CA LYS A 73 -3.72 0.31 -12.31
C LYS A 73 -3.25 1.68 -12.80
N ILE A 74 -1.99 2.04 -12.52
CA ILE A 74 -1.39 3.32 -12.96
C ILE A 74 -1.39 3.42 -14.50
N ASN A 75 -0.93 2.37 -15.19
CA ASN A 75 -0.91 2.34 -16.66
C ASN A 75 -2.32 2.52 -17.27
N ILE A 76 -3.36 1.95 -16.64
CA ILE A 76 -4.74 2.11 -17.09
C ILE A 76 -5.20 3.57 -16.90
N ILE A 77 -4.88 4.19 -15.76
CA ILE A 77 -5.22 5.59 -15.48
C ILE A 77 -4.52 6.52 -16.46
N GLU A 78 -3.24 6.28 -16.75
CA GLU A 78 -2.46 7.08 -17.72
C GLU A 78 -3.04 6.96 -19.14
N LYS A 79 -3.40 5.75 -19.58
CA LYS A 79 -4.01 5.53 -20.91
C LYS A 79 -5.41 6.13 -21.04
N ASN A 80 -6.14 6.22 -19.94
CA ASN A 80 -7.51 6.74 -19.92
C ASN A 80 -7.58 8.22 -19.53
N SER A 81 -6.46 8.82 -19.14
CA SER A 81 -6.35 10.27 -19.03
C SER A 81 -6.37 10.83 -20.44
N PRO A 82 -7.41 11.60 -20.84
CA PRO A 82 -7.36 12.30 -22.11
C PRO A 82 -6.17 13.24 -22.06
N ASP A 83 -5.38 13.29 -23.15
CA ASP A 83 -4.32 14.27 -23.32
C ASP A 83 -4.76 15.64 -22.78
N THR A 84 -3.95 16.21 -21.89
CA THR A 84 -4.03 17.62 -21.46
C THR A 84 -4.20 18.57 -22.63
#